data_AF-A0AAJ1Q7R2-F1
#
_entry.id   AF-A0AAJ1Q7R2-F1
#
_cell.length_a   1.000
_cell.length_b   1.000
_cell.length_c   1.000
_cell.angle_alpha   90.00
_cell.angle_beta   90.00
_cell.angle_gamma   90.00
#
_symmetry.space_group_name_H-M   'P 1'
#
loop_
_entity.id
_entity.type
_entity.pdbx_description
1 polymer ?
#
loop_
_entity_poly.entity_id
_entity_poly.type
_entity_poly.pdbx_seq_one_letter_code
_entity_poly.pdbx_strand_id
1 'polypeptide(L)'
;QVSTIQLDFNLPERFKLEYIAADGSHQRPVMIHRALFGSIERFFAILLEHYAGAFPAWLAPVQVTGVPVADEFAPHLQKLISDLEENMVR
;
A
#
# COMPACT_ATOMS: atom_id res chain seq x y z
N GLN A 1 -6.73 1.02 15.75
CA GLN A 1 -5.28 0.69 15.78
C GLN A 1 -4.83 0.36 14.37
N VAL A 2 -3.78 1.02 13.88
CA VAL A 2 -3.27 0.89 12.50
C VAL A 2 -1.84 0.35 12.54
N SER A 3 -0.94 1.10 13.18
CA SER A 3 0.45 0.67 13.35
C SER A 3 0.65 -0.13 14.63
N THR A 4 1.56 -1.11 14.59
CA THR A 4 2.01 -1.88 15.75
C THR A 4 3.52 -2.09 15.73
N ILE A 5 4.12 -2.10 16.91
CA ILE A 5 5.49 -2.58 17.18
C ILE A 5 5.38 -3.42 18.45
N GLN A 6 5.70 -4.70 18.38
CA GLN A 6 5.56 -5.64 19.49
C GLN A 6 6.88 -6.38 19.69
N LEU A 7 7.39 -6.35 20.92
CA LEU A 7 8.54 -7.15 21.33
C LEU A 7 8.07 -8.52 21.79
N ASP A 8 8.69 -9.56 21.24
CA ASP A 8 8.35 -10.95 21.52
C ASP A 8 9.60 -11.74 21.93
N PHE A 9 9.58 -12.20 23.18
CA PHE A 9 10.61 -13.03 23.79
C PHE A 9 10.24 -14.52 23.79
N ASN A 10 8.98 -14.87 23.50
CA ASN A 10 8.43 -16.21 23.65
C ASN A 10 8.53 -17.04 22.36
N LEU A 11 8.15 -16.49 21.20
CA LEU A 11 8.23 -17.24 19.94
C LEU A 11 9.66 -17.65 19.56
N PRO A 12 10.70 -16.81 19.77
CA PRO A 12 12.08 -17.24 19.55
C PRO A 12 12.45 -18.51 20.34
N GLU A 13 11.96 -18.66 21.57
CA GLU A 13 12.16 -19.85 22.39
C GLU A 13 11.40 -21.06 21.85
N ARG A 14 10.11 -20.89 21.56
CA ARG A 14 9.25 -21.98 21.08
C ARG A 14 9.72 -22.55 19.74
N PHE A 15 10.27 -21.71 18.87
CA PHE A 15 10.84 -22.11 17.59
C PHE A 15 12.32 -22.48 17.67
N LYS A 16 12.94 -22.41 18.86
CA LYS A 16 14.37 -22.68 19.07
C LYS A 16 15.28 -21.88 18.13
N LEU A 17 14.96 -20.59 17.96
CA LEU A 17 15.76 -19.68 17.14
C LEU A 17 17.04 -19.30 17.89
N GLU A 18 18.16 -19.35 17.19
CA GLU A 18 19.48 -18.98 17.71
C GLU A 18 20.30 -18.29 16.61
N TYR A 19 21.22 -17.43 17.02
CA TYR A 19 22.28 -16.87 16.18
C TYR A 19 23.63 -17.02 16.89
N ILE A 20 24.72 -16.99 16.14
CA ILE A 20 26.08 -17.01 16.69
C ILE A 20 26.50 -15.57 16.99
N ALA A 21 26.78 -15.27 18.25
CA ALA A 21 27.26 -13.96 18.66
C ALA A 21 28.76 -13.79 18.33
N ALA A 22 29.27 -12.56 18.48
CA ALA A 22 30.65 -12.22 18.15
C ALA A 22 31.70 -13.02 18.94
N ASP A 23 31.32 -13.53 20.12
CA ASP A 23 32.15 -14.38 20.97
C ASP A 23 32.05 -15.89 20.63
N GLY A 24 31.28 -16.26 19.60
CA GLY A 24 31.04 -17.64 19.20
C GLY A 24 29.95 -18.35 20.00
N SER A 25 29.33 -17.69 20.99
CA SER A 25 28.23 -18.27 21.76
C SER A 25 26.93 -18.30 20.95
N HIS A 26 26.08 -19.30 21.21
CA HIS A 26 24.72 -19.35 20.69
C HIS A 26 23.83 -18.45 21.56
N GLN A 27 23.20 -17.46 20.93
CA GLN A 27 22.30 -16.50 21.58
C GLN A 27 20.92 -16.54 20.93
N ARG A 28 19.89 -16.30 21.73
CA ARG A 28 18.51 -16.23 21.24
C ARG A 28 18.19 -14.80 20.76
N PRO A 29 17.57 -14.62 19.59
CA PRO A 29 17.15 -13.30 19.15
C PRO A 29 15.89 -12.84 19.91
N VAL A 30 15.69 -11.52 19.97
CA VAL A 30 14.39 -10.91 20.30
C VAL A 30 13.65 -10.64 19.00
N MET A 31 12.39 -11.05 18.93
CA MET A 31 11.57 -10.84 17.74
C MET A 31 10.78 -9.53 17.85
N ILE A 32 10.78 -8.74 16.78
CA ILE A 32 9.94 -7.53 16.67
C ILE A 32 8.89 -7.79 15.61
N HIS A 33 7.62 -7.83 16.01
CA HIS A 33 6.50 -7.85 15.07
C HIS A 33 6.10 -6.41 14.75
N ARG A 34 6.00 -6.06 13.46
CA ARG A 34 5.64 -4.72 13.01
C ARG A 34 4.62 -4.78 11.89
N ALA A 35 3.54 -4.02 12.02
CA ALA A 35 2.64 -3.68 10.93
C ALA A 35 2.51 -2.16 10.88
N LEU A 36 2.72 -1.55 9.71
CA LEU A 36 2.61 -0.08 9.56
C LEU A 36 1.19 0.36 9.29
N PHE A 37 0.54 -0.31 8.33
CA PHE A 37 -0.82 -0.02 7.91
C PHE A 37 -1.86 -0.94 8.56
N GLY A 38 -1.43 -1.92 9.34
CA GLY A 38 -2.33 -2.96 9.85
C GLY A 38 -2.86 -3.82 8.70
N SER A 39 -4.15 -4.13 8.70
CA SER A 39 -4.79 -4.79 7.56
C SER A 39 -5.12 -3.80 6.45
N ILE A 40 -4.95 -4.22 5.20
CA ILE A 40 -5.15 -3.34 4.03
C ILE A 40 -6.61 -2.89 3.94
N GLU A 41 -7.57 -3.75 4.28
CA GLU A 41 -9.00 -3.45 4.25
C GLU A 41 -9.35 -2.34 5.24
N ARG A 42 -8.80 -2.40 6.46
CA ARG A 42 -9.03 -1.37 7.48
C ARG A 42 -8.32 -0.07 7.10
N PHE A 43 -7.12 -0.17 6.56
CA PHE A 43 -6.39 1.01 6.09
C PHE A 43 -7.16 1.71 4.97
N PHE A 44 -7.68 0.97 3.99
CA PHE A 44 -8.52 1.52 2.93
C PHE A 44 -9.82 2.15 3.45
N ALA A 45 -10.50 1.52 4.43
CA ALA A 45 -11.68 2.11 5.06
C ALA A 45 -11.35 3.46 5.72
N ILE A 46 -10.21 3.56 6.42
CA ILE A 46 -9.72 4.82 7.00
C ILE A 46 -9.44 5.85 5.90
N LEU A 47 -8.78 5.46 4.80
CA LEU A 47 -8.50 6.38 3.69
C LEU A 47 -9.80 6.88 3.04
N LEU A 48 -10.79 6.01 2.86
CA LEU A 48 -12.09 6.36 2.31
C LEU A 48 -12.78 7.45 3.16
N GLU A 49 -12.84 7.25 4.48
CA GLU A 49 -13.41 8.21 5.41
C GLU A 49 -12.58 9.50 5.48
N HIS A 50 -11.25 9.39 5.52
CA HIS A 50 -10.33 10.53 5.61
C HIS A 50 -10.45 11.47 4.40
N TYR A 51 -10.57 10.91 3.20
CA TYR A 51 -10.74 11.68 1.97
C TYR A 51 -12.20 11.95 1.62
N ALA A 52 -13.16 11.49 2.43
CA ALA A 52 -14.60 11.56 2.14
C ALA A 52 -14.94 11.04 0.72
N GLY A 53 -14.24 10.01 0.25
CA GLY A 53 -14.37 9.46 -1.11
C GLY A 53 -13.60 10.21 -2.21
N ALA A 54 -13.10 11.42 -1.97
CA ALA A 54 -12.31 12.21 -2.92
C ALA A 54 -10.82 11.86 -2.82
N PHE A 55 -10.45 10.65 -3.26
CA PHE A 55 -9.08 10.17 -3.20
C PHE A 55 -8.08 11.08 -3.96
N PRO A 56 -6.84 11.19 -3.48
CA PRO A 56 -5.79 11.88 -4.23
C PRO A 56 -5.54 11.15 -5.56
N ALA A 57 -5.10 11.90 -6.59
CA ALA A 57 -5.00 11.38 -7.96
C ALA A 57 -4.29 10.02 -8.06
N TRP A 58 -3.18 9.82 -7.34
CA TRP A 58 -2.42 8.56 -7.39
C TRP A 58 -3.18 7.33 -6.84
N LEU A 59 -4.19 7.54 -5.99
CA LEU A 59 -5.00 6.49 -5.36
C LEU A 59 -6.39 6.36 -5.99
N ALA A 60 -6.84 7.36 -6.76
CA ALA A 60 -8.15 7.36 -7.39
C ALA A 60 -8.31 6.12 -8.32
N PRO A 61 -9.44 5.39 -8.22
CA PRO A 61 -9.73 4.26 -9.11
C PRO A 61 -9.80 4.67 -10.58
N VAL A 62 -10.38 5.84 -10.84
CA VAL A 62 -10.42 6.53 -12.13
C VAL A 62 -9.77 7.89 -11.92
N GLN A 63 -8.74 8.24 -12.69
CA GLN A 63 -8.03 9.51 -12.56
C GLN A 63 -8.55 10.54 -13.57
N VAL A 64 -8.93 10.10 -14.79
CA VAL A 64 -9.48 10.97 -15.84
C VAL A 64 -10.72 10.35 -16.48
N THR A 65 -11.73 11.18 -16.80
CA THR A 65 -12.87 10.80 -17.63
C THR A 65 -13.07 11.86 -18.70
N GLY A 66 -12.99 11.45 -19.97
CA GLY A 66 -13.19 12.33 -21.11
C GLY A 66 -14.65 12.41 -21.55
N VAL A 67 -15.16 13.62 -21.80
CA VAL A 67 -16.49 13.85 -22.36
C VAL A 67 -16.35 14.79 -23.57
N PRO A 68 -16.59 14.32 -24.80
CA PRO A 68 -16.51 15.18 -25.97
C PRO A 68 -17.73 16.10 -26.02
N VAL A 69 -17.55 17.32 -26.53
CA VAL A 69 -18.66 18.28 -26.69
C VAL A 69 -19.63 17.89 -27.81
N ALA A 70 -19.15 17.10 -28.78
CA ALA A 70 -19.92 16.51 -29.89
C ALA A 70 -19.16 15.28 -30.45
N ASP A 71 -19.88 14.39 -31.14
CA ASP A 71 -19.32 13.12 -31.66
C ASP A 71 -18.13 13.31 -32.61
N GLU A 72 -18.11 14.45 -33.33
CA GLU A 72 -17.03 14.83 -34.25
C GLU A 72 -15.66 14.92 -33.56
N PHE A 73 -15.62 15.19 -32.25
CA PHE A 73 -14.39 15.30 -31.47
C PHE A 73 -13.96 13.98 -30.81
N ALA A 74 -14.76 12.91 -30.92
CA ALA A 74 -14.45 11.61 -30.31
C ALA A 74 -13.08 11.04 -30.75
N PRO A 75 -12.64 11.14 -32.02
CA PRO A 75 -11.33 10.65 -32.43
C PRO A 75 -10.17 11.41 -31.77
N HIS A 76 -10.31 12.72 -31.57
CA HIS A 76 -9.29 13.52 -30.88
C HIS A 76 -9.22 13.16 -29.40
N LEU A 77 -10.37 13.01 -28.75
CA LEU A 77 -10.43 12.60 -27.35
C LEU A 77 -9.83 11.19 -27.15
N GLN A 78 -10.13 10.23 -28.03
CA GLN A 78 -9.55 8.89 -27.97
C GLN A 78 -8.02 8.93 -28.04
N LYS A 79 -7.45 9.74 -28.93
CA LYS A 79 -5.99 9.90 -29.01
C LYS A 79 -5.41 10.41 -27.68
N LEU A 80 -6.03 11.43 -27.08
CA LEU A 80 -5.59 11.96 -25.78
C LEU A 80 -5.69 10.91 -24.67
N ILE A 81 -6.77 10.12 -24.62
CA ILE A 81 -6.92 9.04 -23.64
C ILE A 81 -5.85 7.98 -23.84
N SER A 82 -5.56 7.57 -25.08
CA SER A 82 -4.46 6.64 -25.36
C SER A 82 -3.09 7.19 -24.94
N ASP A 83 -2.80 8.46 -25.21
CA ASP A 83 -1.56 9.11 -24.76
C ASP A 83 -1.47 9.11 -23.21
N LEU A 84 -2.59 9.29 -22.49
CA LEU A 84 -2.64 9.22 -21.02
C LEU A 84 -2.41 7.79 -20.51
N GLU A 85 -3.04 6.79 -21.12
CA GLU A 85 -2.86 5.38 -20.78
C GLU A 85 -1.41 4.91 -20.99
N GLU A 86 -0.76 5.34 -22.07
CA GLU A 86 0.66 5.10 -22.33
C GLU A 86 1.57 5.68 -21.23
N ASN A 87 1.11 6.75 -20.57
CA ASN A 87 1.78 7.38 -19.43
C ASN A 87 1.29 6.86 -18.06
N MET A 88 0.60 5.71 -18.03
CA MET A 88 0.11 5.04 -16.82
C MET A 88 -0.92 5.85 -16.02
N VAL A 89 -1.65 6.75 -16.70
CA VAL A 89 -2.81 7.45 -16.13
C VAL A 89 -4.06 6.62 -16.42
N ARG A 90 -4.88 6.38 -15.39
CA ARG A 90 -6.12 5.60 -15.41
C ARG A 90 -7.37 6.44 -15.62
#